data_AF-A0A7W0N8B9-F1
#
_entry.id   AF-A0A7W0N8B9-F1
#
_cell.length_a   1.000
_cell.length_b   1.000
_cell.length_c   1.000
_cell.angle_alpha   90.00
_cell.angle_beta   90.00
_cell.angle_gamma   90.00
#
_symmetry.space_group_name_H-M   'P 1'
#
loop_
_entity.id
_entity.type
_entity.pdbx_description
1 polymer ?
#
loop_
_entity_poly.entity_id
_entity_poly.type
_entity_poly.pdbx_seq_one_letter_code
_entity_poly.pdbx_strand_id
1 'polypeptide(L)'
;MAQTQTENLPPKLEKTASGEINAASLADLLEWFLNFDNRVAIVRNPHVEELFQWKQTDDAENEIETYPFENAESRFAIGVFQALGKNDSEAALHAWITEVLEALGEAKQTNEDIAASYKLKTNEGKSAVDESKIISSKVERRLYLASCWLESLSTAEVRFLGWIYQELYGKPFQP
;
A
#
# COMPACT_ATOMS: atom_id res chain seq x y z
N MET A 1 -0.83 40.45 15.11
CA MET A 1 -1.34 39.89 13.84
C MET A 1 -1.27 38.38 13.97
N ALA A 2 -2.42 37.72 14.10
CA ALA A 2 -2.47 36.26 14.22
C ALA A 2 -2.21 35.66 12.84
N GLN A 3 -1.08 34.99 12.67
CA GLN A 3 -0.90 34.06 11.56
C GLN A 3 -1.80 32.87 11.85
N THR A 4 -2.90 32.74 11.10
CA THR A 4 -3.64 31.49 11.00
C THR A 4 -2.66 30.42 10.54
N GLN A 5 -2.28 29.51 11.43
CA GLN A 5 -1.77 28.20 11.03
C GLN A 5 -2.85 27.60 10.14
N THR A 6 -2.63 27.56 8.84
CA THR A 6 -3.41 26.73 7.95
C THR A 6 -3.19 25.31 8.45
N GLU A 7 -4.16 24.74 9.15
CA GLU A 7 -4.12 23.33 9.52
C GLU A 7 -3.85 22.55 8.23
N ASN A 8 -2.76 21.79 8.21
CA ASN A 8 -2.39 20.98 7.07
C ASN A 8 -3.38 19.81 6.97
N LEU A 9 -4.56 20.09 6.44
CA LEU A 9 -5.65 19.14 6.26
C LEU A 9 -5.57 18.53 4.85
N PRO A 10 -5.98 17.27 4.68
CA PRO A 10 -6.08 16.67 3.36
C PRO A 10 -7.02 17.48 2.46
N PRO A 11 -6.71 17.64 1.16
CA PRO A 11 -7.62 18.28 0.22
C PRO A 11 -8.90 17.45 0.09
N LYS A 12 -10.00 18.09 -0.31
CA LYS A 12 -11.29 17.40 -0.46
C LYS A 12 -11.31 16.54 -1.72
N LEU A 13 -11.92 15.37 -1.60
CA LEU A 13 -12.23 14.55 -2.76
C LEU A 13 -13.44 15.15 -3.49
N GLU A 14 -13.27 15.46 -4.77
CA GLU A 14 -14.33 16.05 -5.59
C GLU A 14 -15.02 15.00 -6.45
N LYS A 15 -16.29 15.24 -6.76
CA LYS A 15 -17.05 14.46 -7.73
C LYS A 15 -17.30 15.27 -8.99
N THR A 16 -17.25 14.61 -10.14
CA THR A 16 -17.64 15.17 -11.42
C THR A 16 -19.16 15.40 -11.47
N ALA A 17 -19.64 16.05 -12.53
CA ALA A 17 -21.08 16.23 -12.76
C ALA A 17 -21.84 14.90 -12.94
N SER A 18 -21.15 13.82 -13.36
CA SER A 18 -21.70 12.45 -13.44
C SER A 18 -21.77 11.75 -12.08
N GLY A 19 -21.20 12.32 -11.02
CA GLY A 19 -21.12 11.72 -9.68
C GLY A 19 -19.91 10.80 -9.48
N GLU A 20 -19.05 10.66 -10.49
CA GLU A 20 -17.80 9.90 -10.42
C GLU A 20 -16.72 10.70 -9.68
N ILE A 21 -15.68 10.02 -9.18
CA ILE A 21 -14.55 10.69 -8.53
C ILE A 21 -13.75 11.49 -9.57
N ASN A 22 -13.46 12.76 -9.27
CA ASN A 22 -12.58 13.57 -10.09
C ASN A 22 -11.13 13.10 -9.91
N ALA A 23 -10.53 12.59 -10.99
CA ALA A 23 -9.18 12.05 -11.01
C ALA A 23 -8.09 13.04 -10.53
N ALA A 24 -8.22 14.34 -10.84
CA ALA A 24 -7.26 15.35 -10.40
C ALA A 24 -7.35 15.55 -8.87
N SER A 25 -8.56 15.65 -8.33
CA SER A 25 -8.75 15.77 -6.87
C SER A 25 -8.25 14.53 -6.12
N LEU A 26 -8.40 13.34 -6.71
CA LEU A 26 -7.88 12.10 -6.16
C LEU A 26 -6.34 12.07 -6.17
N ALA A 27 -5.72 12.58 -7.24
CA ALA A 27 -4.26 12.70 -7.31
C ALA A 27 -3.71 13.70 -6.28
N ASP A 28 -4.35 14.86 -6.12
CA ASP A 28 -3.97 15.87 -5.10
C ASP A 28 -4.07 15.30 -3.68
N LEU A 29 -5.14 14.54 -3.42
CA LEU A 29 -5.34 13.84 -2.16
C LEU A 29 -4.27 12.76 -1.92
N LEU A 30 -3.99 11.93 -2.93
CA LEU A 30 -2.97 10.90 -2.85
C LEU A 30 -1.60 11.50 -2.54
N GLU A 31 -1.23 12.58 -3.23
CA GLU A 31 0.03 13.29 -3.00
C GLU A 31 0.10 13.86 -1.59
N TRP A 32 -1.00 14.39 -1.06
CA TRP A 32 -1.05 14.82 0.34
C TRP A 32 -0.76 13.66 1.29
N PHE A 33 -1.39 12.50 1.10
CA PHE A 33 -1.15 11.33 1.94
C PHE A 33 0.30 10.81 1.84
N LEU A 34 0.88 10.80 0.65
CA LEU A 34 2.27 10.41 0.44
C LEU A 34 3.27 11.36 1.12
N ASN A 35 2.88 12.61 1.38
CA ASN A 35 3.71 13.61 2.06
C ASN A 35 3.49 13.68 3.58
N PHE A 36 2.29 13.35 4.07
CA PHE A 36 1.90 13.65 5.45
C PHE A 36 1.38 12.45 6.26
N ASP A 37 0.99 11.34 5.62
CA ASP A 37 0.60 10.11 6.33
C ASP A 37 1.71 9.07 6.23
N ASN A 38 2.42 8.83 7.34
CA ASN A 38 3.55 7.90 7.38
C ASN A 38 3.21 6.47 6.94
N ARG A 39 1.94 6.04 7.07
CA ARG A 39 1.53 4.68 6.67
C ARG A 39 1.34 4.59 5.16
N VAL A 40 0.95 5.68 4.51
CA VAL A 40 0.88 5.75 3.04
C VAL A 40 2.26 6.03 2.46
N ALA A 41 3.01 6.96 3.06
CA ALA A 41 4.37 7.32 2.65
C ALA A 41 5.38 6.15 2.73
N ILE A 42 5.04 5.03 3.37
CA ILE A 42 5.89 3.84 3.40
C ILE A 42 6.25 3.34 1.99
N VAL A 43 5.40 3.56 0.98
CA VAL A 43 5.68 3.17 -0.41
C VAL A 43 6.80 3.99 -1.06
N ARG A 44 7.15 5.14 -0.47
CA ARG A 44 8.32 5.97 -0.85
C ARG A 44 9.61 5.54 -0.13
N ASN A 45 9.53 4.58 0.79
CA ASN A 45 10.70 4.10 1.53
C ASN A 45 11.65 3.34 0.58
N PRO A 46 12.97 3.62 0.59
CA PRO A 46 13.94 2.89 -0.23
C PRO A 46 13.91 1.37 -0.08
N HIS A 47 13.57 0.85 1.11
CA HIS A 47 13.46 -0.60 1.34
C HIS A 47 12.18 -1.20 0.77
N VAL A 48 11.11 -0.41 0.62
CA VAL A 48 9.91 -0.84 -0.09
C VAL A 48 10.14 -0.80 -1.59
N GLU A 49 10.89 0.19 -2.09
CA GLU A 49 11.34 0.21 -3.48
C GLU A 49 12.21 -1.02 -3.81
N GLU A 50 13.13 -1.38 -2.91
CA GLU A 50 13.94 -2.59 -3.07
C GLU A 50 13.08 -3.87 -3.14
N LEU A 51 12.04 -3.98 -2.29
CA LEU A 51 11.07 -5.07 -2.35
C LEU A 51 10.30 -5.09 -3.67
N PHE A 52 9.89 -3.93 -4.19
CA PHE A 52 9.23 -3.83 -5.49
C PHE A 52 10.13 -4.31 -6.62
N GLN A 53 11.38 -3.86 -6.67
CA GLN A 53 12.35 -4.29 -7.70
C GLN A 53 12.67 -5.78 -7.58
N TRP A 54 12.79 -6.30 -6.36
CA TRP A 54 12.89 -7.74 -6.13
C TRP A 54 11.66 -8.48 -6.68
N LYS A 55 10.44 -8.00 -6.41
CA LYS A 55 9.20 -8.64 -6.84
C LYS A 55 9.09 -8.68 -8.37
N GLN A 56 9.46 -7.60 -9.05
CA GLN A 56 9.53 -7.51 -10.51
C GLN A 56 10.49 -8.56 -11.09
N THR A 57 11.67 -8.70 -10.48
CA THR A 57 12.67 -9.70 -10.89
C THR A 57 12.14 -11.12 -10.66
N ASP A 58 11.57 -11.39 -9.49
CA ASP A 58 10.96 -12.69 -9.17
C ASP A 58 9.82 -13.05 -10.13
N ASP A 59 8.94 -12.11 -10.47
CA ASP A 59 7.87 -12.36 -11.44
C ASP A 59 8.42 -12.68 -12.83
N ALA A 60 9.40 -11.91 -13.31
CA ALA A 60 10.05 -12.16 -14.60
C ALA A 60 10.72 -13.54 -14.66
N GLU A 61 11.43 -13.94 -13.60
CA GLU A 61 12.07 -15.26 -13.49
C GLU A 61 11.08 -16.41 -13.46
N ASN A 62 9.84 -16.17 -13.02
CA ASN A 62 8.77 -17.16 -12.93
C ASN A 62 7.74 -17.04 -14.07
N GLU A 63 8.07 -16.33 -15.15
CA GLU A 63 7.19 -16.14 -16.32
C GLU A 63 5.83 -15.48 -15.97
N ILE A 64 5.79 -14.72 -14.88
CA ILE A 64 4.64 -13.90 -14.48
C ILE A 64 4.81 -12.52 -15.12
N GLU A 65 3.73 -11.98 -15.68
CA GLU A 65 3.75 -10.66 -16.30
C GLU A 65 4.18 -9.59 -15.28
N THR A 66 5.31 -8.93 -15.58
CA THR A 66 5.84 -7.82 -14.80
C THR A 66 4.96 -6.59 -14.95
N TYR A 67 4.78 -5.85 -13.87
CA TYR A 67 3.97 -4.64 -13.95
C TYR A 67 4.71 -3.52 -14.68
N PRO A 68 4.06 -2.75 -15.57
CA PRO A 68 4.67 -1.64 -16.29
C PRO A 68 4.77 -0.37 -15.40
N PHE A 69 5.32 -0.50 -14.20
CA PHE A 69 5.50 0.61 -13.26
C PHE A 69 6.97 0.83 -12.96
N GLU A 70 7.37 2.10 -12.87
CA GLU A 70 8.77 2.49 -12.65
C GLU A 70 9.22 2.31 -11.20
N ASN A 71 8.30 2.38 -10.24
CA ASN A 71 8.58 2.32 -8.80
C ASN A 71 7.35 1.85 -7.99
N ALA A 72 7.58 1.57 -6.70
CA ALA A 72 6.55 1.12 -5.76
C ALA A 72 5.40 2.13 -5.59
N GLU A 73 5.73 3.42 -5.55
CA GLU A 73 4.73 4.50 -5.45
C GLU A 73 3.77 4.50 -6.65
N SER A 74 4.29 4.34 -7.87
CA SER A 74 3.49 4.31 -9.09
C SER A 74 2.57 3.08 -9.10
N ARG A 75 3.08 1.92 -8.66
CA ARG A 75 2.28 0.70 -8.51
C ARG A 75 1.15 0.90 -7.50
N PHE A 76 1.44 1.56 -6.38
CA PHE A 76 0.43 1.89 -5.36
C PHE A 76 -0.61 2.87 -5.91
N ALA A 77 -0.20 3.98 -6.49
CA ALA A 77 -1.08 5.02 -7.04
C ALA A 77 -2.06 4.42 -8.06
N ILE A 78 -1.55 3.68 -9.05
CA ILE A 78 -2.42 3.06 -10.05
C ILE A 78 -3.33 1.99 -9.43
N GLY A 79 -2.85 1.23 -8.45
CA GLY A 79 -3.66 0.27 -7.70
C GLY A 79 -4.87 0.91 -7.04
N VAL A 80 -4.69 2.06 -6.38
CA VAL A 80 -5.76 2.84 -5.77
C VAL A 80 -6.79 3.33 -6.79
N PHE A 81 -6.34 3.90 -7.93
CA PHE A 81 -7.25 4.36 -8.97
C PHE A 81 -8.05 3.20 -9.57
N GLN A 82 -7.42 2.05 -9.78
CA GLN A 82 -8.09 0.85 -10.27
C GLN A 82 -9.07 0.29 -9.25
N ALA A 83 -8.72 0.28 -7.96
CA ALA A 83 -9.62 -0.16 -6.88
C ALA A 83 -10.90 0.68 -6.86
N LEU A 84 -10.78 2.00 -6.92
CA LEU A 84 -11.94 2.90 -6.92
C LEU A 84 -12.75 2.81 -8.23
N GLY A 85 -12.09 2.63 -9.37
CA GLY A 85 -12.76 2.47 -10.66
C GLY A 85 -13.51 1.14 -10.81
N LYS A 86 -13.06 0.08 -10.14
CA LYS A 86 -13.71 -1.26 -10.18
C LYS A 86 -14.75 -1.46 -9.09
N ASN A 87 -14.67 -0.70 -7.99
CA ASN A 87 -15.56 -0.81 -6.85
C ASN A 87 -16.42 0.45 -6.72
N ASP A 88 -17.39 0.57 -7.62
CA ASP A 88 -18.22 1.77 -7.84
C ASP A 88 -19.36 1.97 -6.81
N SER A 89 -19.52 1.03 -5.88
CA SER A 89 -20.55 1.06 -4.84
C SER A 89 -19.96 0.87 -3.46
N GLU A 90 -20.71 1.31 -2.44
CA GLU A 90 -20.28 1.18 -1.05
C GLU A 90 -20.00 -0.28 -0.67
N ALA A 91 -20.87 -1.21 -1.07
CA ALA A 91 -20.72 -2.62 -0.78
C ALA A 91 -19.49 -3.23 -1.48
N ALA A 92 -19.24 -2.85 -2.74
CA ALA A 92 -18.07 -3.33 -3.47
C ALA A 92 -16.76 -2.80 -2.86
N LEU A 93 -16.71 -1.50 -2.53
CA LEU A 93 -15.50 -0.92 -1.93
C LEU A 93 -15.28 -1.46 -0.51
N HIS A 94 -16.34 -1.69 0.26
CA HIS A 94 -16.25 -2.34 1.57
C HIS A 94 -15.67 -3.76 1.46
N ALA A 95 -16.18 -4.57 0.54
CA ALA A 95 -15.69 -5.92 0.29
C ALA A 95 -14.21 -5.91 -0.13
N TRP A 96 -13.84 -5.03 -1.05
CA TRP A 96 -12.44 -4.90 -1.48
C TRP A 96 -11.50 -4.50 -0.34
N ILE A 97 -11.86 -3.49 0.47
CA ILE A 97 -11.03 -3.09 1.61
C ILE A 97 -10.89 -4.24 2.62
N THR A 98 -11.95 -5.03 2.81
CA THR A 98 -11.92 -6.23 3.67
C THR A 98 -10.93 -7.28 3.14
N GLU A 99 -10.97 -7.59 1.84
CA GLU A 99 -10.01 -8.53 1.22
C GLU A 99 -8.55 -8.05 1.36
N VAL A 100 -8.29 -6.75 1.16
CA VAL A 100 -6.94 -6.20 1.33
C VAL A 100 -6.50 -6.24 2.79
N LEU A 101 -7.42 -6.04 3.75
CA LEU A 101 -7.15 -6.17 5.18
C LEU A 101 -6.82 -7.61 5.59
N GLU A 102 -7.53 -8.59 5.06
CA GLU A 102 -7.24 -10.01 5.28
C GLU A 102 -5.84 -10.36 4.74
N ALA A 103 -5.54 -9.98 3.49
CA ALA A 103 -4.22 -10.18 2.90
C ALA A 103 -3.10 -9.47 3.69
N LEU A 104 -3.36 -8.27 4.22
CA LEU A 104 -2.43 -7.57 5.11
C LEU A 104 -2.17 -8.36 6.39
N GLY A 105 -3.22 -8.88 7.02
CA GLY A 105 -3.13 -9.69 8.24
C GLY A 105 -2.30 -10.96 8.03
N GLU A 106 -2.57 -11.71 6.96
CA GLU A 106 -1.83 -12.92 6.60
C GLU A 106 -0.37 -12.63 6.27
N ALA A 107 -0.11 -11.59 5.47
CA ALA A 107 1.24 -11.19 5.09
C ALA A 107 2.07 -10.78 6.31
N LYS A 108 1.47 -9.99 7.20
CA LYS A 108 2.11 -9.57 8.44
C LYS A 108 2.45 -10.76 9.34
N GLN A 109 1.48 -11.63 9.61
CA GLN A 109 1.72 -12.82 10.44
C GLN A 109 2.84 -13.69 9.86
N THR A 110 2.79 -13.94 8.55
CA THR A 110 3.79 -14.76 7.86
C THR A 110 5.20 -14.17 7.96
N ASN A 111 5.34 -12.85 7.75
CA ASN A 111 6.65 -12.23 7.79
C ASN A 111 7.20 -12.12 9.22
N GLU A 112 6.35 -11.91 10.23
CA GLU A 112 6.74 -11.87 11.64
C GLU A 112 7.23 -13.25 12.10
N ASP A 113 6.53 -14.32 11.71
CA ASP A 113 6.91 -15.71 12.05
C ASP A 113 8.26 -16.11 11.43
N ILE A 114 8.48 -15.77 10.16
CA ILE A 114 9.77 -16.05 9.49
C ILE A 114 10.88 -15.17 10.07
N ALA A 115 10.61 -13.87 10.28
CA ALA A 115 11.59 -12.97 10.88
C ALA A 115 12.03 -13.44 12.27
N ALA A 116 11.09 -13.90 13.11
CA ALA A 116 11.38 -14.46 14.41
C ALA A 116 12.21 -15.74 14.32
N SER A 117 11.83 -16.66 13.43
CA SER A 117 12.51 -17.95 13.22
C SER A 117 13.98 -17.77 12.82
N TYR A 118 14.27 -16.78 11.97
CA TYR A 118 15.61 -16.49 11.46
C TYR A 118 16.33 -15.35 12.20
N LYS A 119 15.70 -14.74 13.21
CA LYS A 119 16.21 -13.58 13.96
C LYS A 119 16.59 -12.40 13.06
N LEU A 120 15.76 -12.15 12.05
CA LEU A 120 15.94 -11.05 11.11
C LEU A 120 15.73 -9.72 11.82
N LYS A 121 16.49 -8.71 11.43
CA LYS A 121 16.56 -7.39 12.10
C LYS A 121 15.85 -6.30 11.29
N THR A 122 14.79 -6.64 10.57
CA THR A 122 14.03 -5.67 9.76
C THR A 122 13.31 -4.62 10.60
N ASN A 123 12.89 -4.97 11.82
CA ASN A 123 12.36 -4.02 12.81
C ASN A 123 13.40 -3.01 13.31
N GLU A 124 14.69 -3.26 13.09
CA GLU A 124 15.79 -2.32 13.38
C GLU A 124 16.09 -1.39 12.18
N GLY A 125 15.22 -1.37 11.16
CA GLY A 125 15.36 -0.52 9.97
C GLY A 125 16.28 -1.11 8.89
N LYS A 126 16.57 -2.41 8.94
CA LYS A 126 17.33 -3.08 7.89
C LYS A 126 16.45 -3.48 6.71
N SER A 127 17.06 -3.57 5.52
CA SER A 127 16.44 -4.11 4.33
C SER A 127 15.98 -5.55 4.52
N ALA A 128 14.72 -5.82 4.18
CA ALA A 128 14.16 -7.17 4.15
C ALA A 128 14.86 -8.04 3.09
N VAL A 129 15.18 -7.47 1.93
CA VAL A 129 15.89 -8.17 0.84
C VAL A 129 17.29 -8.61 1.29
N ASP A 130 18.02 -7.75 1.97
CA ASP A 130 19.34 -8.11 2.51
C ASP A 130 19.25 -9.15 3.63
N GLU A 131 18.38 -8.95 4.61
CA GLU A 131 18.23 -9.88 5.74
C GLU A 131 17.72 -11.27 5.28
N SER A 132 16.91 -11.31 4.21
CA SER A 132 16.43 -12.57 3.63
C SER A 132 17.54 -13.51 3.15
N LYS A 133 18.76 -13.00 2.92
CA LYS A 133 19.94 -13.81 2.55
C LYS A 133 20.32 -14.83 3.63
N ILE A 134 19.93 -14.59 4.89
CA ILE A 134 20.10 -15.53 6.01
C ILE A 134 19.19 -16.76 5.84
N ILE A 135 18.02 -16.60 5.23
CA ILE A 135 17.07 -17.68 4.97
C ILE A 135 17.66 -18.59 3.90
N SER A 136 18.01 -19.82 4.27
CA SER A 136 18.66 -20.77 3.36
C SER A 136 17.70 -21.38 2.33
N SER A 137 16.44 -21.57 2.71
CA SER A 137 15.41 -22.10 1.82
C SER A 137 14.96 -21.02 0.81
N LYS A 138 15.10 -21.32 -0.49
CA LYS A 138 14.64 -20.41 -1.55
C LYS A 138 13.13 -20.16 -1.50
N VAL A 139 12.35 -21.20 -1.22
CA VAL A 139 10.88 -21.12 -1.14
C VAL A 139 10.47 -20.22 0.02
N GLU A 140 11.06 -20.44 1.19
CA GLU A 140 10.74 -19.69 2.39
C GLU A 140 11.21 -18.23 2.30
N ARG A 141 12.38 -18.00 1.67
CA ARG A 141 12.87 -16.66 1.36
C ARG A 141 11.91 -15.90 0.44
N ARG A 142 11.43 -16.56 -0.61
CA ARG A 142 10.47 -15.98 -1.55
C ARG A 142 9.16 -15.65 -0.85
N LEU A 143 8.65 -16.56 -0.02
CA LEU A 143 7.45 -16.34 0.79
C LEU A 143 7.62 -15.12 1.70
N TYR A 144 8.73 -15.05 2.44
CA TYR A 144 9.04 -13.92 3.32
C TYR A 144 9.05 -12.57 2.57
N LEU A 145 9.77 -12.49 1.46
CA LEU A 145 9.88 -11.24 0.68
C LEU A 145 8.54 -10.85 0.04
N ALA A 146 7.76 -11.82 -0.45
CA ALA A 146 6.41 -11.56 -0.95
C ALA A 146 5.50 -11.03 0.16
N SER A 147 5.58 -11.59 1.36
CA SER A 147 4.83 -11.12 2.53
C SER A 147 5.26 -9.73 2.99
N CYS A 148 6.56 -9.38 2.98
CA CYS A 148 7.01 -8.02 3.28
C CYS A 148 6.52 -7.00 2.24
N TRP A 149 6.54 -7.37 0.95
CA TRP A 149 5.99 -6.54 -0.12
C TRP A 149 4.49 -6.30 0.05
N LEU A 150 3.72 -7.37 0.25
CA LEU A 150 2.27 -7.29 0.45
C LEU A 150 1.91 -6.50 1.71
N GLU A 151 2.61 -6.69 2.83
CA GLU A 151 2.36 -5.89 4.04
C GLU A 151 2.55 -4.40 3.76
N SER A 152 3.63 -4.02 3.08
CA SER A 152 3.95 -2.62 2.79
C SER A 152 2.91 -1.98 1.87
N LEU A 153 2.56 -2.67 0.78
CA LEU A 153 1.58 -2.19 -0.19
C LEU A 153 0.18 -2.11 0.42
N SER A 154 -0.30 -3.19 1.06
CA SER A 154 -1.63 -3.26 1.64
C SER A 154 -1.81 -2.31 2.82
N THR A 155 -0.76 -2.02 3.58
CA THR A 155 -0.79 -0.98 4.63
C THR A 155 -1.14 0.39 4.05
N ALA A 156 -0.51 0.76 2.93
CA ALA A 156 -0.80 2.03 2.26
C ALA A 156 -2.19 2.02 1.62
N GLU A 157 -2.58 0.93 0.94
CA GLU A 157 -3.88 0.80 0.28
C GLU A 157 -5.04 0.87 1.26
N VAL A 158 -5.05 0.07 2.33
CA VAL A 158 -6.11 0.10 3.35
C VAL A 158 -6.19 1.47 4.01
N ARG A 159 -5.05 2.08 4.32
CA ARG A 159 -5.03 3.40 4.96
C ARG A 159 -5.69 4.45 4.10
N PHE A 160 -5.32 4.50 2.82
CA PHE A 160 -5.83 5.48 1.88
C PHE A 160 -7.29 5.22 1.50
N LEU A 161 -7.62 3.97 1.13
CA LEU A 161 -8.98 3.58 0.75
C LEU A 161 -9.96 3.71 1.90
N GLY A 162 -9.56 3.41 3.14
CA GLY A 162 -10.40 3.62 4.32
C GLY A 162 -10.75 5.10 4.55
N TRP A 163 -9.84 6.02 4.24
CA TRP A 163 -10.12 7.46 4.28
C TRP A 163 -11.08 7.87 3.16
N ILE A 164 -10.85 7.39 1.94
CA ILE A 164 -11.75 7.65 0.81
C ILE A 164 -13.15 7.12 1.09
N TYR A 165 -13.26 5.91 1.65
CA TYR A 165 -14.55 5.34 2.07
C TYR A 165 -15.29 6.31 3.01
N GLN A 166 -14.58 6.88 4.00
CA GLN A 166 -15.16 7.84 4.91
C GLN A 166 -15.63 9.12 4.22
N GLU A 167 -14.85 9.68 3.31
CA GLU A 167 -15.27 10.87 2.55
C GLU A 167 -16.46 10.60 1.64
N LEU A 168 -16.50 9.43 0.99
CA LEU A 168 -17.56 9.10 0.04
C LEU A 168 -18.90 8.81 0.71
N TYR A 169 -18.87 8.17 1.88
CA TYR A 169 -20.07 7.64 2.54
C TYR A 169 -20.39 8.27 3.90
N GLY A 170 -19.56 9.22 4.35
CA GLY A 170 -19.78 9.98 5.58
C GLY A 170 -19.64 9.17 6.87
N LYS A 171 -19.07 7.97 6.80
CA LYS A 171 -18.84 7.09 7.96
C LYS A 171 -17.51 6.35 7.83
N PRO A 172 -16.78 6.13 8.93
CA PRO A 172 -15.54 5.39 8.89
C PRO A 172 -15.77 3.95 8.42
N PHE A 173 -14.80 3.39 7.69
CA PHE A 173 -14.79 1.98 7.36
C PHE A 173 -14.75 1.13 8.65
N GLN A 174 -15.56 0.08 8.69
CA GLN A 174 -15.57 -0.92 9.76
C GLN A 174 -15.44 -2.32 9.13
N PRO A 175 -14.35 -3.05 9.39
CA PRO A 175 -14.18 -4.43 8.93
C PRO A 175 -15.15 -5.39 9.62
#